data_AF-A0A538P6S3-F1
#
_entry.id   AF-A0A538P6S3-F1
#
_cell.length_a   1.000
_cell.length_b   1.000
_cell.length_c   1.000
_cell.angle_alpha   90.00
_cell.angle_beta   90.00
_cell.angle_gamma   90.00
#
_symmetry.space_group_name_H-M   'P 1'
#
loop_
_entity.id
_entity.type
_entity.pdbx_description
1 polymer ?
#
loop_
_entity_poly.entity_id
_entity_poly.type
_entity_poly.pdbx_seq_one_letter_code
_entity_poly.pdbx_strand_id
1 'polypeptide(L)'
;NQALAFHQTAPVGGIIVTKLDGAAKGGGALAAAAATGARILYLGTGERVDDLEEFSPTRFVGRLLGMGDIKGLLEVAQQAEIEVDQKRVQRMMSGKLTMDDLLFQFDQMKKFGSLRKIVERLPGVSENLKGEDLEKAESRVKVYKPIIQSMTRDEKENPERLNASRMRRIAAGSGTTEKDVRELVTRYKQMKNMMKSGKTREFRQFMRRMGGQ
;
A
#
# COMPACT_ATOMS: atom_id res chain seq x y z
N ASN A 1 37.31 7.59 -14.43
CA ASN A 1 38.62 6.89 -14.25
C ASN A 1 38.48 5.48 -13.71
N GLN A 2 37.82 5.25 -12.57
CA GLN A 2 37.68 3.88 -12.02
C GLN A 2 36.95 2.91 -12.96
N ALA A 3 35.78 3.30 -13.49
CA ALA A 3 35.01 2.44 -14.40
C ALA A 3 35.78 2.11 -15.70
N LEU A 4 36.50 3.09 -16.26
CA LEU A 4 37.33 2.91 -17.45
C LEU A 4 38.48 1.93 -17.19
N ALA A 5 39.20 2.10 -16.07
CA ALA A 5 40.29 1.21 -15.70
C ALA A 5 39.81 -0.24 -15.49
N PHE A 6 38.63 -0.41 -14.89
CA PHE A 6 38.01 -1.73 -14.74
C PHE A 6 37.63 -2.34 -16.09
N HIS A 7 36.99 -1.56 -16.97
CA HIS A 7 36.60 -2.01 -18.31
C HIS A 7 37.79 -2.41 -19.21
N GLN A 8 38.92 -1.71 -19.08
CA GLN A 8 40.16 -2.05 -19.80
C GLN A 8 40.76 -3.39 -19.34
N THR A 9 40.52 -3.78 -18.08
CA THR A 9 41.00 -5.05 -17.53
C THR A 9 40.01 -6.18 -17.80
N ALA A 10 38.72 -5.91 -17.63
CA ALA A 10 37.63 -6.85 -17.85
C ALA A 10 36.45 -6.12 -18.51
N PRO A 11 36.10 -6.44 -19.77
CA PRO A 11 35.02 -5.78 -20.48
C PRO A 11 33.70 -5.81 -19.70
N VAL A 12 33.21 -4.63 -19.34
CA VAL A 12 31.94 -4.46 -18.61
C VAL A 12 30.79 -4.46 -19.61
N GLY A 13 29.89 -5.44 -19.52
CA GLY A 13 28.68 -5.50 -20.34
C GLY A 13 27.47 -4.77 -19.74
N GLY A 14 27.44 -4.59 -18.42
CA GLY A 14 26.32 -3.99 -17.71
C GLY A 14 26.70 -3.34 -16.39
N ILE A 15 25.94 -2.32 -15.99
CA ILE A 15 26.14 -1.55 -14.77
C ILE A 15 24.89 -1.66 -13.91
N ILE A 16 25.08 -1.90 -12.61
CA ILE A 16 24.03 -1.79 -11.59
C ILE A 16 24.38 -0.62 -10.69
N VAL A 17 23.41 0.26 -10.44
CA VAL A 17 23.61 1.47 -9.64
C VAL A 17 22.89 1.30 -8.31
N THR A 18 23.63 1.15 -7.22
CA THR A 18 23.05 0.94 -5.88
C THR A 18 22.98 2.23 -5.06
N LYS A 19 22.26 2.19 -3.94
CA LYS A 19 22.17 3.28 -2.94
C LYS A 19 21.61 4.58 -3.52
N LEU A 20 20.56 4.49 -4.35
CA LEU A 20 19.84 5.65 -4.88
C LEU A 20 18.70 6.15 -3.97
N ASP A 21 18.58 5.58 -2.78
CA ASP A 21 17.72 6.02 -1.68
C ASP A 21 18.25 7.22 -0.91
N GLY A 22 19.57 7.50 -1.02
CA GLY A 22 20.22 8.65 -0.39
C GLY A 22 20.21 9.94 -1.20
N ALA A 23 20.96 10.95 -0.75
CA ALA A 23 21.13 12.24 -1.44
C ALA A 23 21.91 12.16 -2.76
N ALA A 24 22.39 10.97 -3.14
CA ALA A 24 23.22 10.76 -4.32
C ALA A 24 22.37 10.78 -5.60
N LYS A 25 22.55 11.82 -6.41
CA LYS A 25 21.83 12.02 -7.69
C LYS A 25 22.29 11.06 -8.82
N GLY A 26 23.01 9.99 -8.55
CA GLY A 26 23.39 8.99 -9.56
C GLY A 26 24.32 9.47 -10.70
N GLY A 27 24.87 10.69 -10.66
CA GLY A 27 25.71 11.23 -11.73
C GLY A 27 26.98 10.42 -12.04
N GLY A 28 27.54 9.74 -11.03
CA GLY A 28 28.68 8.82 -11.22
C GLY A 28 28.36 7.62 -12.10
N ALA A 29 27.10 7.17 -12.13
CA ALA A 29 26.68 6.07 -13.00
C ALA A 29 26.65 6.48 -14.48
N LEU A 30 26.20 7.70 -14.78
CA LEU A 30 26.24 8.24 -16.15
C LEU A 30 27.68 8.38 -16.63
N ALA A 31 28.58 8.87 -15.77
CA ALA A 31 30.00 8.97 -16.08
C ALA A 31 30.64 7.59 -16.32
N ALA A 32 30.25 6.57 -15.53
CA ALA A 32 30.71 5.19 -15.72
C ALA A 32 30.19 4.59 -17.04
N ALA A 33 28.91 4.77 -17.34
CA ALA A 33 28.31 4.31 -18.60
C ALA A 33 28.95 5.00 -19.81
N ALA A 34 29.14 6.32 -19.76
CA ALA A 34 29.78 7.08 -20.83
C ALA A 34 31.25 6.66 -21.05
N ALA A 35 31.99 6.38 -19.98
CA ALA A 35 33.39 5.98 -20.07
C ALA A 35 33.59 4.53 -20.54
N THR A 36 32.63 3.64 -20.29
CA THR A 36 32.75 2.19 -20.58
C THR A 36 31.91 1.72 -21.75
N GLY A 37 30.95 2.52 -22.21
CA GLY A 37 29.94 2.11 -23.20
C GLY A 37 28.91 1.10 -22.66
N ALA A 38 29.02 0.67 -21.40
CA ALA A 38 28.14 -0.32 -20.80
C ALA A 38 26.75 0.25 -20.52
N ARG A 39 25.72 -0.60 -20.67
CA ARG A 39 24.33 -0.22 -20.38
C ARG A 39 24.06 -0.33 -18.88
N ILE A 40 23.31 0.63 -18.33
CA ILE A 40 22.79 0.50 -16.97
C ILE A 40 21.58 -0.43 -17.02
N LEU A 41 21.56 -1.46 -16.18
CA LEU A 41 20.54 -2.51 -16.17
C LEU A 41 19.56 -2.35 -15.01
N TYR A 42 20.07 -2.10 -13.80
CA TYR A 42 19.26 -2.03 -12.59
C TYR A 42 19.67 -0.90 -11.67
N LEU A 43 18.72 -0.47 -10.84
CA LEU A 43 18.85 0.56 -9.81
C LEU A 43 18.47 -0.04 -8.45
N GLY A 44 19.36 0.05 -7.46
CA GLY A 44 19.07 -0.28 -6.07
C GLY A 44 18.58 0.96 -5.33
N THR A 45 17.31 0.97 -4.95
CA THR A 45 16.60 2.08 -4.28
C THR A 45 16.37 1.80 -2.78
N GLY A 46 17.11 0.86 -2.20
CA GLY A 46 17.03 0.50 -0.78
C GLY A 46 17.89 -0.71 -0.45
N GLU A 47 17.63 -1.32 0.72
CA GLU A 47 18.40 -2.44 1.28
C GLU A 47 17.72 -3.80 1.11
N ARG A 48 16.42 -3.81 0.77
CA ARG A 48 15.65 -5.06 0.63
C ARG A 48 15.82 -5.64 -0.77
N VAL A 49 15.53 -6.94 -0.88
CA VAL A 49 15.54 -7.66 -2.17
C VAL A 49 14.55 -7.03 -3.16
N ASP A 50 13.43 -6.53 -2.66
CA ASP A 50 12.38 -5.87 -3.46
C ASP A 50 12.76 -4.45 -3.90
N ASP A 51 13.86 -3.89 -3.39
CA ASP A 51 14.30 -2.52 -3.70
C ASP A 51 15.25 -2.49 -4.92
N LEU A 52 15.27 -3.55 -5.74
CA LEU A 52 16.00 -3.62 -7.00
C LEU A 52 15.05 -3.38 -8.18
N GLU A 53 15.19 -2.22 -8.82
CA GLU A 53 14.35 -1.76 -9.92
C GLU A 53 15.06 -1.88 -11.27
N GLU A 54 14.34 -2.16 -12.36
CA GLU A 54 14.88 -2.10 -13.72
C GLU A 54 15.18 -0.65 -14.14
N PHE A 55 16.31 -0.44 -14.82
CA PHE A 55 16.72 0.89 -15.25
C PHE A 55 15.84 1.42 -16.40
N SER A 56 15.21 2.58 -16.17
CA SER A 56 14.52 3.34 -17.20
C SER A 56 15.15 4.72 -17.38
N PRO A 57 15.72 5.06 -18.56
CA PRO A 57 16.30 6.38 -18.81
C PRO A 57 15.33 7.52 -18.53
N THR A 58 14.07 7.36 -18.94
CA THR A 58 13.02 8.39 -18.73
C THR A 58 12.77 8.64 -17.24
N ARG A 59 12.67 7.59 -16.43
CA ARG A 59 12.45 7.71 -14.97
C ARG A 59 13.65 8.30 -14.26
N PHE A 60 14.85 7.85 -14.64
CA PHE A 60 16.10 8.33 -14.06
C PHE A 60 16.31 9.82 -14.32
N VAL A 61 16.04 10.30 -15.53
CA VAL A 61 16.10 11.73 -15.88
C VAL A 61 15.01 12.53 -15.16
N GLY A 62 13.79 12.00 -15.01
CA GLY A 62 12.74 12.63 -14.20
C GLY A 62 13.17 12.84 -12.74
N ARG A 63 13.68 11.78 -12.09
CA ARG A 63 14.23 11.84 -10.73
C ARG A 63 15.38 12.87 -10.60
N LEU A 64 16.26 12.93 -11.60
CA LEU A 64 17.35 13.91 -11.67
C LEU A 64 16.87 15.37 -11.77
N LEU A 65 15.83 15.60 -12.57
CA LEU A 65 15.26 16.92 -12.84
C LEU A 65 14.24 17.35 -11.78
N GLY A 66 13.97 16.52 -10.76
CA GLY A 66 12.94 16.78 -9.76
C GLY A 66 11.51 16.70 -10.29
N MET A 67 11.34 16.32 -11.56
CA MET A 67 10.05 16.00 -12.17
C MET A 67 9.78 14.54 -11.81
N GLY A 68 9.02 14.32 -10.73
CA GLY A 68 8.71 12.99 -10.21
C GLY A 68 8.23 11.99 -11.28
N ASP A 69 8.23 10.70 -10.92
CA ASP A 69 7.99 9.58 -11.84
C ASP A 69 6.54 9.54 -12.37
N ILE A 70 6.26 10.30 -13.43
CA ILE A 70 4.96 10.34 -14.11
C ILE A 70 4.58 8.95 -14.65
N LYS A 71 5.57 8.12 -15.05
CA LYS A 71 5.33 6.74 -15.49
C LYS A 71 5.04 5.81 -14.31
N GLY A 72 5.74 5.98 -13.19
CA GLY A 72 5.43 5.32 -11.92
C GLY A 72 4.01 5.64 -11.45
N LEU A 73 3.55 6.88 -11.61
CA LEU A 73 2.15 7.26 -11.36
C LEU A 73 1.16 6.54 -12.27
N LEU A 74 1.50 6.37 -13.56
CA LEU A 74 0.65 5.65 -14.52
C LEU A 74 0.63 4.13 -14.24
N GLU A 75 1.77 3.55 -13.87
CA GLU A 75 1.86 2.14 -13.45
C GLU A 75 1.16 1.89 -12.13
N VAL A 76 1.25 2.81 -11.17
CA VAL A 76 0.48 2.76 -9.93
C VAL A 76 -1.01 2.89 -10.23
N ALA A 77 -1.42 3.75 -11.17
CA ALA A 77 -2.82 3.85 -11.59
C ALA A 77 -3.32 2.58 -12.32
N GLN A 78 -2.47 1.93 -13.13
CA GLN A 78 -2.76 0.65 -13.79
C GLN A 78 -2.74 -0.53 -12.80
N GLN A 79 -1.81 -0.59 -11.85
CA GLN A 79 -1.77 -1.59 -10.76
C GLN A 79 -2.88 -1.34 -9.73
N ALA A 80 -3.33 -0.10 -9.60
CA ALA A 80 -4.53 0.28 -8.86
C ALA A 80 -5.80 0.10 -9.69
N GLU A 81 -5.77 -0.67 -10.79
CA GLU A 81 -6.88 -1.57 -11.14
C GLU A 81 -7.13 -2.52 -9.95
N ILE A 82 -7.63 -1.93 -8.88
CA ILE A 82 -8.32 -2.64 -7.83
C ILE A 82 -9.46 -3.26 -8.61
N GLU A 83 -9.40 -4.57 -8.79
CA GLU A 83 -10.59 -5.36 -9.05
C GLU A 83 -11.51 -5.11 -7.86
N VAL A 84 -12.23 -4.00 -7.94
CA VAL A 84 -13.32 -3.69 -7.06
C VAL A 84 -14.36 -4.72 -7.47
N ASP A 85 -14.42 -5.82 -6.73
CA ASP A 85 -15.46 -6.82 -6.86
C ASP A 85 -16.80 -6.08 -6.71
N GLN A 86 -17.39 -5.68 -7.84
CA GLN A 86 -18.56 -4.81 -7.86
C GLN A 86 -19.72 -5.47 -7.11
N LYS A 87 -19.78 -6.82 -7.09
CA LYS A 87 -20.77 -7.58 -6.31
C LYS A 87 -20.52 -7.45 -4.81
N ARG A 88 -19.27 -7.40 -4.36
CA ARG A 88 -18.90 -7.19 -2.96
C ARG A 88 -19.17 -5.75 -2.52
N VAL A 89 -18.85 -4.75 -3.36
CA VAL A 89 -19.20 -3.35 -3.10
C VAL A 89 -20.71 -3.14 -3.06
N GLN A 90 -21.46 -3.70 -4.01
CA GLN A 90 -22.93 -3.63 -3.96
C GLN A 90 -23.50 -4.31 -2.71
N ARG A 91 -22.92 -5.43 -2.24
CA ARG A 91 -23.33 -6.07 -0.97
C ARG A 91 -23.02 -5.20 0.25
N MET A 92 -21.83 -4.60 0.32
CA MET A 92 -21.49 -3.63 1.36
C MET A 92 -22.47 -2.44 1.35
N MET A 93 -22.74 -1.87 0.18
CA MET A 93 -23.73 -0.80 -0.01
C MET A 93 -25.16 -1.24 0.32
N SER A 94 -25.50 -2.52 0.13
CA SER A 94 -26.80 -3.08 0.55
C SER A 94 -26.92 -3.17 2.08
N GLY A 95 -25.84 -2.98 2.84
CA GLY A 95 -25.82 -3.01 4.30
C GLY A 95 -25.51 -4.39 4.89
N LYS A 96 -25.16 -5.36 4.04
CA LYS A 96 -24.68 -6.69 4.43
C LYS A 96 -23.16 -6.70 4.50
N LEU A 97 -22.61 -6.02 5.51
CA LEU A 97 -21.18 -6.05 5.78
C LEU A 97 -20.84 -7.28 6.64
N THR A 98 -19.91 -8.10 6.21
CA THR A 98 -19.36 -9.22 6.99
C THR A 98 -17.94 -8.94 7.49
N MET A 99 -17.38 -9.80 8.34
CA MET A 99 -15.97 -9.72 8.74
C MET A 99 -15.01 -9.99 7.58
N ASP A 100 -15.38 -10.86 6.63
CA ASP A 100 -14.55 -11.10 5.45
C ASP A 100 -14.50 -9.87 4.52
N ASP A 101 -15.58 -9.09 4.49
CA ASP A 101 -15.64 -7.82 3.76
C ASP A 101 -14.76 -6.74 4.43
N LEU A 102 -14.75 -6.69 5.75
CA LEU A 102 -13.86 -5.82 6.52
C LEU A 102 -12.39 -6.21 6.30
N LEU A 103 -12.08 -7.51 6.30
CA LEU A 103 -10.73 -8.01 6.01
C LEU A 103 -10.28 -7.65 4.60
N PHE A 104 -11.17 -7.83 3.61
CA PHE A 104 -10.88 -7.43 2.24
C PHE A 104 -10.54 -5.94 2.15
N GLN A 105 -11.30 -5.07 2.83
CA GLN A 105 -11.01 -3.64 2.89
C GLN A 105 -9.63 -3.35 3.51
N PHE A 106 -9.27 -4.03 4.60
CA PHE A 106 -7.95 -3.89 5.21
C PHE A 106 -6.81 -4.31 4.27
N ASP A 107 -6.99 -5.41 3.53
CA ASP A 107 -6.00 -5.86 2.54
C ASP A 107 -5.85 -4.86 1.39
N GLN A 108 -6.93 -4.20 0.95
CA GLN A 108 -6.84 -3.12 -0.04
C GLN A 108 -6.13 -1.89 0.53
N MET A 109 -6.47 -1.46 1.75
CA MET A 109 -5.80 -0.32 2.39
C MET A 109 -4.30 -0.56 2.60
N LYS A 110 -3.88 -1.79 2.87
CA LYS A 110 -2.45 -2.15 2.93
C LYS A 110 -1.75 -1.93 1.59
N LYS A 111 -2.38 -2.30 0.47
CA LYS A 111 -1.85 -2.01 -0.87
C LYS A 111 -1.75 -0.50 -1.11
N PHE A 112 -2.77 0.25 -0.72
CA PHE A 112 -2.74 1.71 -0.82
C PHE A 112 -1.71 2.37 0.11
N GLY A 113 -1.44 1.82 1.30
CA GLY A 113 -0.39 2.30 2.20
C GLY A 113 1.00 2.26 1.55
N SER A 114 1.31 1.16 0.84
CA SER A 114 2.53 1.10 0.02
C SER A 114 2.56 2.11 -1.12
N LEU A 115 1.43 2.37 -1.77
CA LEU A 115 1.33 3.37 -2.84
C LEU A 115 1.46 4.80 -2.30
N ARG A 116 0.97 5.05 -1.09
CA ARG A 116 1.07 6.36 -0.47
C ARG A 116 2.50 6.77 -0.13
N LYS A 117 3.39 5.84 0.21
CA LYS A 117 4.83 6.13 0.35
C LYS A 117 5.44 6.66 -0.95
N ILE A 118 4.87 6.30 -2.09
CA ILE A 118 5.24 6.84 -3.41
C ILE A 118 4.67 8.25 -3.58
N VAL A 119 3.42 8.47 -3.15
CA VAL A 119 2.75 9.79 -3.20
C VAL A 119 3.40 10.82 -2.24
N GLU A 120 3.84 10.40 -1.05
CA GLU A 120 4.56 11.26 -0.09
C GLU A 120 5.96 11.67 -0.58
N ARG A 121 6.51 10.94 -1.56
CA ARG A 121 7.75 11.31 -2.25
C ARG A 121 7.53 12.28 -3.42
N LEU A 122 6.28 12.64 -3.73
CA LEU A 122 5.96 13.63 -4.75
C LEU A 122 5.84 15.03 -4.12
N PRO A 123 6.63 16.02 -4.58
CA PRO A 123 6.53 17.38 -4.08
C PRO A 123 5.15 17.97 -4.41
N GLY A 124 4.45 18.51 -3.41
CA GLY A 124 3.18 19.23 -3.59
C GLY A 124 1.91 18.50 -3.14
N VAL A 125 1.98 17.29 -2.55
CA VAL A 125 0.81 16.61 -1.98
C VAL A 125 0.77 16.81 -0.45
N SER A 126 -0.25 17.56 -0.02
CA SER A 126 -0.59 18.05 1.33
C SER A 126 -0.19 17.20 2.55
N GLU A 127 0.35 17.90 3.56
CA GLU A 127 0.76 17.49 4.93
C GLU A 127 -0.36 16.92 5.85
N ASN A 128 -1.59 16.73 5.38
CA ASN A 128 -2.74 16.52 6.28
C ASN A 128 -3.08 15.06 6.63
N LEU A 129 -2.16 14.13 6.42
CA LEU A 129 -2.33 12.77 6.90
C LEU A 129 -1.06 12.34 7.64
N LYS A 130 -1.08 12.39 8.98
CA LYS A 130 0.07 12.02 9.81
C LYS A 130 0.46 10.56 9.56
N GLY A 131 1.70 10.31 9.13
CA GLY A 131 2.22 8.97 8.84
C GLY A 131 2.16 7.99 10.01
N GLU A 132 2.20 8.48 11.25
CA GLU A 132 2.14 7.67 12.48
C GLU A 132 0.81 6.92 12.68
N ASP A 133 -0.31 7.45 12.19
CA ASP A 133 -1.62 6.80 12.33
C ASP A 133 -1.77 5.60 11.39
N LEU A 134 -0.98 5.55 10.31
CA LEU A 134 -1.06 4.52 9.27
C LEU A 134 -0.13 3.34 9.53
N GLU A 135 1.06 3.56 10.07
CA GLU A 135 1.92 2.45 10.53
C GLU A 135 1.24 1.65 11.64
N LYS A 136 0.53 2.36 12.54
CA LYS A 136 -0.35 1.74 13.54
C LYS A 136 -1.52 1.01 12.88
N ALA A 137 -2.07 1.50 11.77
CA ALA A 137 -3.13 0.80 11.05
C ALA A 137 -2.62 -0.49 10.36
N GLU A 138 -1.47 -0.44 9.68
CA GLU A 138 -0.90 -1.61 8.98
C GLU A 138 -0.51 -2.74 9.95
N SER A 139 0.10 -2.39 11.09
CA SER A 139 0.44 -3.37 12.14
C SER A 139 -0.80 -4.02 12.73
N ARG A 140 -1.91 -3.28 12.86
CA ARG A 140 -3.20 -3.81 13.33
C ARG A 140 -3.86 -4.78 12.35
N VAL A 141 -3.70 -4.58 11.04
CA VAL A 141 -4.22 -5.52 10.02
C VAL A 141 -3.61 -6.92 10.20
N LYS A 142 -2.31 -7.00 10.53
CA LYS A 142 -1.63 -8.27 10.81
C LYS A 142 -2.22 -9.02 12.01
N VAL A 143 -2.76 -8.30 12.99
CA VAL A 143 -3.42 -8.86 14.19
C VAL A 143 -4.86 -9.27 13.87
N TYR A 144 -5.58 -8.50 13.06
CA TYR A 144 -6.99 -8.78 12.76
C TYR A 144 -7.21 -9.97 11.83
N LYS A 145 -6.27 -10.23 10.91
CA LYS A 145 -6.40 -11.35 9.97
C LYS A 145 -6.50 -12.72 10.68
N PRO A 146 -5.58 -13.11 11.59
CA PRO A 146 -5.71 -14.34 12.36
C PRO A 146 -6.99 -14.43 13.20
N ILE A 147 -7.43 -13.30 13.77
CA ILE A 147 -8.68 -13.20 14.54
C ILE A 147 -9.89 -13.57 13.67
N ILE A 148 -10.01 -12.96 12.48
CA ILE A 148 -11.11 -13.23 11.55
C ILE A 148 -11.05 -14.66 11.02
N GLN A 149 -9.85 -15.18 10.75
CA GLN A 149 -9.66 -16.58 10.32
C GLN A 149 -10.07 -17.60 11.40
N SER A 150 -10.03 -17.21 12.68
CA SER A 150 -10.44 -18.05 13.83
C SER A 150 -11.95 -17.98 14.14
N MET A 151 -12.72 -17.19 13.38
CA MET A 151 -14.17 -17.10 13.50
C MET A 151 -14.87 -18.18 12.67
N THR A 152 -15.99 -18.68 13.19
CA THR A 152 -16.93 -19.50 12.42
C THR A 152 -17.68 -18.65 11.39
N ARG A 153 -18.31 -19.30 10.41
CA ARG A 153 -19.10 -18.61 9.37
C ARG A 153 -20.20 -17.72 9.95
N ASP A 154 -20.96 -18.21 10.93
CA ASP A 154 -22.01 -17.43 11.59
C ASP A 154 -21.44 -16.20 12.32
N GLU A 155 -20.28 -16.33 12.96
CA GLU A 155 -19.63 -15.21 13.66
C GLU A 155 -19.08 -14.15 12.70
N LYS A 156 -18.65 -14.56 11.50
CA LYS A 156 -18.23 -13.64 10.44
C LYS A 156 -19.39 -12.89 9.81
N GLU A 157 -20.52 -13.57 9.61
CA GLU A 157 -21.75 -13.00 9.06
C GLU A 157 -22.47 -12.12 10.09
N ASN A 158 -22.43 -12.50 11.37
CA ASN A 158 -23.13 -11.84 12.48
C ASN A 158 -22.20 -11.46 13.66
N PRO A 159 -21.22 -10.56 13.50
CA PRO A 159 -20.24 -10.28 14.54
C PRO A 159 -20.80 -9.61 15.80
N GLU A 160 -22.00 -9.02 15.70
CA GLU A 160 -22.71 -8.41 16.84
C GLU A 160 -23.19 -9.45 17.87
N ARG A 161 -23.24 -10.73 17.51
CA ARG A 161 -23.67 -11.84 18.39
C ARG A 161 -22.50 -12.47 19.17
N LEU A 162 -21.28 -11.95 19.02
CA LEU A 162 -20.11 -12.44 19.74
C LEU A 162 -20.23 -12.14 21.25
N ASN A 163 -20.30 -13.20 22.04
CA ASN A 163 -20.28 -13.14 23.49
C ASN A 163 -18.86 -13.37 24.05
N ALA A 164 -18.69 -13.23 25.37
CA ALA A 164 -17.38 -13.37 26.02
C ALA A 164 -16.73 -14.75 25.79
N SER A 165 -17.52 -15.82 25.84
CA SER A 165 -17.03 -17.19 25.60
C SER A 165 -16.48 -17.36 24.19
N ARG A 166 -17.19 -16.86 23.16
CA ARG A 166 -16.75 -16.88 21.76
C ARG A 166 -15.49 -16.03 21.55
N MET A 167 -15.44 -14.84 22.14
CA MET A 167 -14.26 -13.98 22.05
C MET A 167 -13.02 -14.64 22.65
N ARG A 168 -13.16 -15.34 23.78
CA ARG A 168 -12.06 -16.11 24.40
C ARG A 168 -11.56 -17.23 23.50
N ARG A 169 -12.48 -18.00 22.91
CA ARG A 169 -12.14 -19.08 21.97
C ARG A 169 -11.40 -18.54 20.75
N ILE A 170 -11.89 -17.44 20.17
CA ILE A 170 -11.27 -16.79 19.01
C ILE A 170 -9.87 -16.31 19.37
N ALA A 171 -9.72 -15.58 20.49
CA ALA A 171 -8.43 -15.08 20.95
C ALA A 171 -7.40 -16.19 21.15
N ALA A 172 -7.80 -17.31 21.77
CA ALA A 172 -6.94 -18.48 21.93
C ALA A 172 -6.56 -19.11 20.58
N GLY A 173 -7.51 -19.22 19.64
CA GLY A 173 -7.26 -19.78 18.30
C GLY A 173 -6.39 -18.89 17.40
N SER A 174 -6.45 -17.57 17.59
CA SER A 174 -5.66 -16.60 16.81
C SER A 174 -4.33 -16.22 17.46
N GLY A 175 -4.04 -16.68 18.68
CA GLY A 175 -2.85 -16.27 19.44
C GLY A 175 -2.86 -14.80 19.85
N THR A 176 -4.05 -14.22 20.04
CA THR A 176 -4.24 -12.79 20.39
C THR A 176 -4.97 -12.64 21.72
N THR A 177 -5.23 -11.40 22.16
CA THR A 177 -5.97 -11.16 23.41
C THR A 177 -7.47 -10.95 23.17
N GLU A 178 -8.30 -11.18 24.20
CA GLU A 178 -9.74 -10.84 24.14
C GLU A 178 -9.97 -9.34 23.86
N LYS A 179 -9.02 -8.48 24.25
CA LYS A 179 -9.06 -7.04 23.98
C LYS A 179 -8.96 -6.75 22.48
N ASP A 180 -8.07 -7.45 21.77
CA ASP A 180 -7.90 -7.29 20.32
C ASP A 180 -9.16 -7.71 19.57
N VAL A 181 -9.79 -8.81 19.99
CA VAL A 181 -11.06 -9.27 19.42
C VAL A 181 -12.17 -8.23 19.66
N ARG A 182 -12.27 -7.69 20.87
CA ARG A 182 -13.25 -6.65 21.22
C ARG A 182 -13.03 -5.35 20.42
N GLU A 183 -11.79 -4.94 20.23
CA GLU A 183 -11.45 -3.78 19.39
C GLU A 183 -11.89 -4.01 17.94
N LEU A 184 -11.60 -5.18 17.36
CA LEU A 184 -12.02 -5.51 16.00
C LEU A 184 -13.55 -5.43 15.84
N VAL A 185 -14.30 -6.02 16.78
CA VAL A 185 -15.77 -5.96 16.78
C VAL A 185 -16.28 -4.52 16.89
N THR A 186 -15.60 -3.70 17.68
CA THR A 186 -15.95 -2.27 17.84
C THR A 186 -15.73 -1.51 16.52
N ARG A 187 -14.61 -1.74 15.84
CA ARG A 187 -14.33 -1.15 14.52
C ARG A 187 -15.31 -1.61 13.45
N TYR A 188 -15.68 -2.89 13.45
CA TYR A 188 -16.73 -3.42 12.57
C TYR A 188 -18.05 -2.67 12.77
N LYS A 189 -18.49 -2.46 14.04
CA LYS A 189 -19.72 -1.72 14.35
C LYS A 189 -19.65 -0.27 13.90
N GLN A 190 -18.52 0.42 14.12
CA GLN A 190 -18.32 1.79 13.65
C GLN A 190 -18.45 1.88 12.12
N MET A 191 -17.80 0.97 11.40
CA MET A 191 -17.85 0.95 9.94
C MET A 191 -19.25 0.60 9.41
N LYS A 192 -19.93 -0.36 10.04
CA LYS A 192 -21.33 -0.71 9.72
C LYS A 192 -22.27 0.47 9.95
N ASN A 193 -22.09 1.21 11.04
CA ASN A 193 -22.87 2.41 11.34
C ASN A 193 -22.61 3.52 10.32
N MET A 194 -21.35 3.77 9.98
CA MET A 194 -20.98 4.75 8.94
C MET A 194 -21.60 4.40 7.58
N MET A 195 -21.59 3.12 7.17
CA MET A 195 -22.25 2.69 5.93
C MET A 195 -23.77 2.80 5.97
N LYS A 196 -24.38 2.56 7.14
CA LYS A 196 -25.82 2.84 7.33
C LYS A 196 -26.12 4.33 7.22
N SER A 197 -25.31 5.19 7.83
CA SER A 197 -25.43 6.66 7.74
C SER A 197 -25.08 7.21 6.35
N GLY A 198 -24.24 6.51 5.57
CA GLY A 198 -23.97 6.83 4.17
C GLY A 198 -25.16 6.58 3.24
N LYS A 199 -26.18 5.82 3.68
CA LYS A 199 -27.46 5.69 2.96
C LYS A 199 -28.39 6.89 3.15
N THR A 200 -28.10 7.73 4.14
CA THR A 200 -28.88 8.94 4.44
C THR A 200 -28.84 9.89 3.25
N ARG A 201 -29.99 10.51 2.96
CA ARG A 201 -30.20 11.43 1.83
C ARG A 201 -29.15 12.55 1.78
N GLU A 202 -28.67 12.98 2.94
CA GLU A 202 -27.64 14.02 3.13
C GLU A 202 -26.27 13.59 2.61
N PHE A 203 -25.83 12.35 2.86
CA PHE A 203 -24.54 11.84 2.36
C PHE A 203 -24.59 11.61 0.83
N ARG A 204 -25.74 11.18 0.29
CA ARG A 204 -25.94 11.12 -1.18
C ARG A 204 -25.92 12.49 -1.83
N GLN A 205 -26.48 13.51 -1.17
CA GLN A 205 -26.39 14.90 -1.64
C GLN A 205 -24.96 15.46 -1.54
N PHE A 206 -24.23 15.11 -0.49
CA PHE A 206 -22.82 15.47 -0.31
C PHE A 206 -21.94 14.84 -1.40
N MET A 207 -22.09 13.53 -1.67
CA MET A 207 -21.36 12.85 -2.74
C MET A 207 -21.73 13.37 -4.14
N ARG A 208 -22.99 13.77 -4.38
CA ARG A 208 -23.40 14.45 -5.63
C ARG A 208 -22.83 15.86 -5.78
N ARG A 209 -22.55 16.56 -4.67
CA ARG A 209 -21.89 17.87 -4.68
C ARG A 209 -20.36 17.77 -4.83
N MET A 210 -19.76 16.69 -4.33
CA MET A 210 -18.32 16.43 -4.43
C MET A 210 -17.92 15.78 -5.76
N GLY A 211 -18.78 14.94 -6.34
CA GLY A 211 -18.60 14.35 -7.67
C GLY A 211 -19.13 15.24 -8.77
N GLY A 212 -18.67 16.51 -8.81
CA GLY A 212 -19.05 17.49 -9.84
C GLY A 212 -18.93 16.93 -11.26
N GLN A 213 -19.76 17.52 -12.14
CA GLN A 213 -19.89 17.28 -13.58
C GLN A 213 -18.57 16.99 -14.31
#